data_AF-K1TCW7-F1
#
_entry.id   AF-K1TCW7-F1
#
_cell.length_a   1.000
_cell.length_b   1.000
_cell.length_c   1.000
_cell.angle_alpha   90.00
_cell.angle_beta   90.00
_cell.angle_gamma   90.00
#
_symmetry.space_group_name_H-M   'P 1'
#
loop_
_entity.id
_entity.type
_entity.pdbx_description
1 polymer ?
#
loop_
_entity_poly.entity_id
_entity_poly.type
_entity_poly.pdbx_seq_one_letter_code
_entity_poly.pdbx_strand_id
1 'polypeptide(L)'
;VEHTIAHIEEAAVHNMPEEQQRWYAIKLFERDDKVIEKLNLDSAVMAHIDEDIKNVEKELDDDAESIITNERYVYIAELIKGCYKKKSAGQLTTSDKIDKVVTNRFAALPIFAVIMFLVYYISMVTVGTAATDWANDGLFGDGWHLFGIGSADYEDASGAYSDALEAVNGFVTIEPDSEDFEPGTALETLKS
;
A
#
# COMPACT_ATOMS: atom_id res chain seq x y z
N VAL A 1 13.25 -22.03 -29.58
CA VAL A 1 13.41 -20.59 -29.90
C VAL A 1 14.51 -20.35 -30.93
N GLU A 2 15.80 -20.64 -30.63
CA GLU A 2 16.92 -20.36 -31.56
C GLU A 2 16.76 -20.96 -32.96
N HIS A 3 16.25 -22.19 -33.06
CA HIS A 3 15.98 -22.83 -34.36
C HIS A 3 15.00 -22.01 -35.21
N THR A 4 13.92 -21.50 -34.60
CA THR A 4 12.92 -20.68 -35.28
C THR A 4 13.49 -19.32 -35.67
N ILE A 5 14.33 -18.70 -34.82
CA ILE A 5 15.01 -17.45 -35.16
C ILE A 5 15.92 -17.65 -36.38
N ALA A 6 16.73 -18.72 -36.41
CA ALA A 6 17.57 -19.03 -37.57
C ALA A 6 16.76 -19.28 -38.85
N HIS A 7 15.60 -19.94 -38.72
CA HIS A 7 14.70 -20.15 -39.84
C HIS A 7 14.12 -18.81 -40.36
N ILE A 8 13.75 -17.89 -39.47
CA ILE A 8 13.30 -16.54 -39.84
C ILE A 8 14.44 -15.74 -40.49
N GLU A 9 15.68 -15.88 -40.01
CA GLU A 9 16.86 -15.25 -40.61
C GLU A 9 17.00 -15.65 -42.08
N GLU A 10 16.92 -16.96 -42.36
CA GLU A 10 16.99 -17.52 -43.70
C GLU A 10 15.78 -17.11 -44.57
N ALA A 11 14.56 -17.22 -44.04
CA ALA A 11 13.34 -17.00 -44.81
C ALA A 11 13.08 -15.53 -45.15
N ALA A 12 13.37 -14.58 -44.25
CA ALA A 12 12.94 -13.19 -44.39
C ALA A 12 14.06 -12.18 -44.59
N VAL A 13 15.27 -12.43 -44.06
CA VAL A 13 16.29 -11.36 -43.92
C VAL A 13 17.68 -11.74 -44.42
N HIS A 14 17.85 -12.90 -45.08
CA HIS A 14 19.14 -13.37 -45.60
C HIS A 14 19.87 -12.38 -46.55
N ASN A 15 19.11 -11.49 -47.21
CA ASN A 15 19.66 -10.46 -48.11
C ASN A 15 20.11 -9.17 -47.39
N MET A 16 19.89 -9.06 -46.07
CA MET A 16 20.28 -7.91 -45.27
C MET A 16 21.71 -8.07 -44.74
N PRO A 17 22.40 -6.99 -44.31
CA PRO A 17 23.67 -7.10 -43.62
C PRO A 17 23.57 -8.02 -42.40
N GLU A 18 24.56 -8.91 -42.23
CA GLU A 18 24.59 -9.95 -41.18
C GLU A 18 24.33 -9.38 -39.77
N GLU A 19 24.90 -8.21 -39.48
CA GLU A 19 24.72 -7.45 -38.24
C GLU A 19 23.27 -7.03 -37.93
N GLN A 20 22.39 -7.02 -38.94
CA GLN A 20 20.98 -6.64 -38.80
C GLN A 20 20.05 -7.85 -38.79
N GLN A 21 20.43 -8.96 -39.41
CA GLN A 21 19.55 -10.11 -39.64
C GLN A 21 18.91 -10.60 -38.35
N ARG A 22 19.74 -10.85 -37.32
CA ARG A 22 19.27 -11.36 -36.04
C ARG A 22 18.30 -10.42 -35.33
N TRP A 23 18.52 -9.11 -35.42
CA TRP A 23 17.61 -8.13 -34.82
C TRP A 23 16.23 -8.15 -35.50
N TYR A 24 16.20 -8.18 -36.83
CA TYR A 24 14.94 -8.25 -37.57
C TYR A 24 14.24 -9.60 -37.39
N ALA A 25 14.98 -10.71 -37.33
CA ALA A 25 14.39 -12.02 -37.09
C ALA A 25 13.74 -12.12 -35.71
N ILE A 26 14.39 -11.59 -34.67
CA ILE A 26 13.79 -11.47 -33.33
C ILE A 26 12.52 -10.61 -33.37
N LYS A 27 12.55 -9.49 -34.11
CA LYS A 27 11.38 -8.60 -34.20
C LYS A 27 10.21 -9.22 -34.97
N LEU A 28 10.49 -10.02 -36.00
CA LEU A 28 9.49 -10.81 -36.69
C LEU A 28 8.93 -11.92 -35.79
N PHE A 29 9.78 -12.57 -34.97
CA PHE A 29 9.35 -13.53 -33.96
C PHE A 29 8.39 -12.89 -32.95
N GLU A 30 8.71 -11.68 -32.46
CA GLU A 30 7.85 -10.87 -31.57
C GLU A 30 6.60 -10.30 -32.28
N ARG A 31 6.41 -10.56 -33.58
CA ARG A 31 5.33 -9.99 -34.41
C ARG A 31 5.24 -8.45 -34.35
N ASP A 32 6.39 -7.77 -34.38
CA ASP A 32 6.45 -6.30 -34.35
C ASP A 32 5.85 -5.68 -35.63
N ASP A 33 4.70 -5.02 -35.49
CA ASP A 33 3.93 -4.43 -36.60
C ASP A 33 4.77 -3.49 -37.48
N LYS A 34 5.65 -2.67 -36.88
CA LYS A 34 6.45 -1.70 -37.62
C LYS A 34 7.52 -2.39 -38.45
N VAL A 35 8.08 -3.49 -37.95
CA VAL A 35 9.04 -4.30 -38.69
C VAL A 35 8.36 -5.07 -39.82
N ILE A 36 7.19 -5.65 -39.57
CA ILE A 36 6.39 -6.34 -40.59
C ILE A 36 6.04 -5.38 -41.74
N GLU A 37 5.54 -4.18 -41.41
CA GLU A 37 5.21 -3.15 -42.41
C GLU A 37 6.45 -2.71 -43.20
N LYS A 38 7.58 -2.51 -42.51
CA LYS A 38 8.83 -2.06 -43.13
C LYS A 38 9.44 -3.09 -44.08
N LEU A 39 9.39 -4.37 -43.74
CA LEU A 39 9.99 -5.44 -44.55
C LEU A 39 9.10 -5.81 -45.74
N ASN A 40 7.79 -5.54 -45.68
CA ASN A 40 6.82 -5.80 -46.75
C ASN A 40 7.00 -7.22 -47.35
N LEU A 41 7.04 -8.21 -46.46
CA LEU A 41 7.28 -9.60 -46.81
C LEU A 41 6.12 -10.18 -47.62
N ASP A 42 6.41 -11.17 -48.46
CA ASP A 42 5.38 -11.94 -49.16
C ASP A 42 4.47 -12.63 -48.13
N SER A 43 3.16 -12.66 -48.42
CA SER A 43 2.17 -13.19 -47.48
C SER A 43 2.36 -14.69 -47.20
N ALA A 44 2.90 -15.46 -48.14
CA ALA A 44 3.22 -16.87 -47.93
C ALA A 44 4.40 -17.03 -46.95
N VAL A 45 5.42 -16.18 -47.05
CA VAL A 45 6.57 -16.18 -46.14
C VAL A 45 6.12 -15.82 -44.73
N MET A 46 5.31 -14.76 -44.59
CA MET A 46 4.80 -14.35 -43.29
C MET A 46 3.89 -15.42 -42.66
N ALA A 47 3.06 -16.11 -43.46
CA ALA A 47 2.23 -17.21 -42.98
C ALA A 47 3.06 -18.38 -42.46
N HIS A 48 4.16 -18.73 -43.14
CA HIS A 48 5.07 -19.78 -42.68
C HIS A 48 5.76 -19.39 -41.37
N ILE A 49 6.26 -18.15 -41.28
CA ILE A 49 6.90 -17.64 -40.06
C ILE A 49 5.92 -17.67 -38.88
N ASP A 50 4.67 -17.25 -39.11
CA ASP A 50 3.64 -17.25 -38.06
C ASP A 50 3.27 -18.66 -37.58
N GLU A 51 3.28 -19.66 -38.47
CA GLU A 51 3.12 -21.07 -38.10
C GLU A 51 4.28 -21.57 -37.22
N ASP A 52 5.52 -21.22 -37.58
CA ASP A 52 6.69 -21.56 -36.77
C ASP A 52 6.65 -20.91 -35.39
N ILE A 53 6.25 -19.64 -35.29
CA ILE A 53 6.10 -18.93 -34.02
C ILE A 53 5.01 -19.61 -33.18
N LYS A 54 3.85 -19.92 -33.76
CA LYS A 54 2.74 -20.63 -33.06
C LYS A 54 3.16 -21.99 -32.51
N ASN A 55 4.01 -22.72 -33.24
CA ASN A 55 4.54 -23.99 -32.77
C ASN A 55 5.41 -23.80 -31.52
N VAL A 56 6.24 -22.75 -31.49
CA VAL A 56 7.07 -22.43 -30.31
C VAL A 56 6.22 -21.92 -29.14
N GLU A 57 5.25 -21.05 -29.40
CA GLU A 57 4.31 -20.56 -28.37
C GLU A 57 3.56 -21.72 -27.72
N LYS A 58 3.13 -22.70 -28.51
CA LYS A 58 2.46 -23.90 -28.02
C LYS A 58 3.40 -24.84 -27.25
N GLU A 59 4.67 -24.95 -27.67
CA GLU A 59 5.67 -25.77 -26.99
C GLU A 59 6.04 -25.20 -25.62
N LEU A 60 6.14 -23.87 -25.53
CA LEU A 60 6.56 -23.15 -24.32
C LEU A 60 5.38 -22.67 -23.45
N ASP A 61 4.15 -22.81 -23.94
CA ASP A 61 2.90 -22.37 -23.29
C ASP A 61 2.95 -20.88 -22.89
N ASP A 62 3.48 -20.04 -23.78
CA ASP A 62 3.70 -18.62 -23.54
C ASP A 62 3.66 -17.82 -24.86
N ASP A 63 3.48 -16.50 -24.78
CA ASP A 63 3.45 -15.63 -25.97
C ASP A 63 4.86 -15.28 -26.47
N ALA A 64 4.99 -14.95 -27.76
CA ALA A 64 6.28 -14.69 -28.38
C ALA A 64 7.10 -13.56 -27.70
N GLU A 65 6.47 -12.50 -27.21
CA GLU A 65 7.19 -11.41 -26.51
C GLU A 65 7.71 -11.89 -25.15
N SER A 66 6.89 -12.62 -24.41
CA SER A 66 7.24 -13.21 -23.12
C SER A 66 8.36 -14.24 -23.27
N ILE A 67 8.32 -15.07 -24.31
CA ILE A 67 9.38 -16.04 -24.65
C ILE A 67 10.72 -15.33 -24.86
N ILE A 68 10.78 -14.31 -25.72
CA ILE A 68 12.03 -13.58 -25.97
C ILE A 68 12.51 -12.85 -24.71
N THR A 69 11.59 -12.31 -23.93
CA THR A 69 11.91 -11.66 -22.65
C THR A 69 12.53 -12.67 -21.67
N ASN A 70 11.95 -13.84 -21.54
CA ASN A 70 12.45 -14.91 -20.69
C ASN A 70 13.85 -15.37 -21.13
N GLU A 71 14.05 -15.63 -22.43
CA GLU A 71 15.36 -16.01 -22.99
C GLU A 71 16.44 -14.97 -22.67
N ARG A 72 16.13 -13.67 -22.77
CA ARG A 72 17.06 -12.59 -22.38
C ARG A 72 17.39 -12.63 -20.89
N TYR A 73 16.40 -12.86 -20.02
CA TYR A 73 16.65 -12.96 -18.59
C TYR A 73 17.48 -14.18 -18.23
N VAL A 74 17.23 -15.33 -18.86
CA VAL A 74 18.03 -16.56 -18.69
C VAL A 74 19.49 -16.28 -19.06
N TYR A 75 19.73 -15.70 -20.23
CA TYR A 75 21.08 -15.34 -20.67
C TYR A 75 21.80 -14.38 -19.71
N ILE A 76 21.11 -13.33 -19.24
CA ILE A 76 21.67 -12.38 -18.27
C ILE A 76 21.99 -13.09 -16.95
N ALA A 77 21.10 -13.97 -16.46
CA ALA A 77 21.31 -14.71 -15.22
C ALA A 77 22.54 -15.63 -15.32
N GLU A 78 22.75 -16.28 -16.45
CA GLU A 78 23.93 -17.10 -16.73
C GLU A 78 25.23 -16.27 -16.74
N LEU A 79 25.21 -15.10 -17.40
CA LEU A 79 26.35 -14.19 -17.39
C LEU A 79 26.68 -13.70 -15.98
N ILE A 80 25.67 -13.26 -15.23
CA ILE A 80 25.82 -12.77 -13.86
C ILE A 80 26.40 -13.86 -12.97
N LYS A 81 25.99 -15.13 -13.12
CA LYS A 81 26.54 -16.25 -12.34
C LYS A 81 28.06 -16.38 -12.48
N GLY A 82 28.63 -16.03 -13.64
CA GLY A 82 30.07 -16.07 -13.91
C GLY A 82 30.86 -14.85 -13.42
N CYS A 83 30.25 -13.66 -13.41
CA CYS A 83 30.94 -12.40 -13.13
C CYS A 83 30.59 -11.75 -11.78
N TYR A 84 29.49 -12.16 -11.15
CA TYR A 84 29.01 -11.61 -9.89
C TYR A 84 29.20 -12.61 -8.74
N LYS A 85 30.00 -12.21 -7.74
CA LYS A 85 30.09 -12.92 -6.45
C LYS A 85 29.34 -12.12 -5.39
N LYS A 86 28.23 -12.67 -4.91
CA LYS A 86 27.51 -12.12 -3.77
C LYS A 86 28.41 -12.16 -2.52
N LYS A 87 28.75 -10.98 -1.99
CA LYS A 87 29.67 -10.78 -0.85
C LYS A 87 29.29 -11.56 0.43
N SER A 88 28.02 -11.96 0.56
CA SER A 88 27.47 -12.66 1.74
C SER A 88 26.75 -13.97 1.41
N ALA A 89 27.07 -14.62 0.29
CA ALA A 89 26.50 -15.94 -0.01
C ALA A 89 26.82 -16.93 1.13
N GLY A 90 25.80 -17.34 1.90
CA GLY A 90 25.93 -18.28 3.01
C GLY A 90 26.07 -17.67 4.41
N GLN A 91 26.10 -16.34 4.56
CA GLN A 91 26.02 -15.73 5.90
C GLN A 91 24.56 -15.46 6.29
N LEU A 92 24.17 -15.85 7.50
CA LEU A 92 22.88 -15.47 8.08
C LEU A 92 22.78 -13.93 8.11
N THR A 93 21.72 -13.40 7.51
CA THR A 93 21.41 -11.97 7.58
C THR A 93 21.08 -11.58 9.03
N THR A 94 21.09 -10.28 9.33
CA THR A 94 20.65 -9.80 10.66
C THR A 94 19.21 -10.23 10.96
N SER A 95 18.33 -10.25 9.95
CA SER A 95 16.97 -10.79 10.06
C SER A 95 16.99 -12.27 10.43
N ASP A 96 17.73 -13.10 9.68
CA ASP A 96 17.79 -14.54 9.95
C ASP A 96 18.30 -14.85 11.37
N LYS A 97 19.22 -14.02 11.89
CA LYS A 97 19.72 -14.15 13.26
C LYS A 97 18.66 -13.79 14.30
N ILE A 98 17.91 -12.71 14.07
CA ILE A 98 16.81 -12.29 14.95
C ILE A 98 15.72 -13.35 14.93
N ASP A 99 15.31 -13.80 13.75
CA ASP A 99 14.26 -14.81 13.59
C ASP A 99 14.64 -16.10 14.31
N LYS A 100 15.90 -16.54 14.24
CA LYS A 100 16.37 -17.72 14.98
C LYS A 100 16.21 -17.60 16.50
N VAL A 101 16.24 -16.40 17.05
CA VAL A 101 16.03 -16.13 18.49
C VAL A 101 14.55 -15.93 18.80
N VAL A 102 13.86 -15.09 18.03
CA VAL A 102 12.45 -14.72 18.25
C VAL A 102 11.51 -15.90 17.98
N THR A 103 11.80 -16.71 16.96
CA THR A 103 11.00 -17.89 16.59
C THR A 103 11.45 -19.18 17.29
N ASN A 104 12.42 -19.11 18.20
CA ASN A 104 12.86 -20.27 18.97
C ASN A 104 11.72 -20.76 19.87
N ARG A 105 11.37 -22.05 19.79
CA ARG A 105 10.28 -22.66 20.57
C ARG A 105 10.30 -22.38 22.09
N PHE A 106 11.49 -22.20 22.67
CA PHE A 106 11.64 -21.94 24.10
C PHE A 106 11.78 -20.45 24.44
N ALA A 107 12.45 -19.67 23.58
CA ALA A 107 12.62 -18.23 23.81
C ALA A 107 11.39 -17.41 23.37
N ALA A 108 10.57 -17.94 22.45
CA ALA A 108 9.38 -17.28 21.95
C ALA A 108 8.38 -16.94 23.08
N LEU A 109 8.16 -17.85 24.03
CA LEU A 109 7.21 -17.63 25.12
C LEU A 109 7.67 -16.52 26.10
N PRO A 110 8.93 -16.52 26.60
CA PRO A 110 9.47 -15.38 27.37
C PRO A 110 9.48 -14.06 26.60
N ILE A 111 9.91 -14.07 25.34
CA ILE A 111 9.97 -12.86 24.50
C ILE A 111 8.56 -12.29 24.32
N PHE A 112 7.58 -13.14 24.02
CA PHE A 112 6.19 -12.75 23.91
C PHE A 112 5.68 -12.09 25.21
N ALA A 113 5.95 -12.71 26.36
CA ALA A 113 5.55 -12.15 27.65
C ALA A 113 6.18 -10.77 27.91
N VAL A 114 7.46 -10.58 27.58
CA VAL A 114 8.14 -9.27 27.70
C VAL A 114 7.52 -8.24 26.76
N ILE A 115 7.24 -8.59 25.50
CA ILE A 115 6.61 -7.68 24.54
C ILE A 115 5.21 -7.28 25.03
N MET A 116 4.39 -8.25 25.45
CA MET A 116 3.05 -7.96 25.98
C MET A 116 3.12 -7.10 27.23
N PHE A 117 4.08 -7.35 28.12
CA PHE A 117 4.33 -6.51 29.28
C PHE A 117 4.71 -5.08 28.89
N LEU A 118 5.60 -4.91 27.92
CA LEU A 118 6.02 -3.58 27.46
C LEU A 118 4.87 -2.82 26.81
N VAL A 119 4.05 -3.48 25.98
CA VAL A 119 2.84 -2.87 25.40
C VAL A 119 1.91 -2.41 26.52
N TYR A 120 1.60 -3.28 27.48
CA TYR A 120 0.76 -2.92 28.63
C TYR A 120 1.35 -1.75 29.41
N TYR A 121 2.64 -1.82 29.76
CA TYR A 121 3.32 -0.79 30.55
C TYR A 121 3.29 0.56 29.84
N ILE A 122 3.59 0.59 28.54
CA ILE A 122 3.58 1.83 27.77
C ILE A 122 2.15 2.37 27.70
N SER A 123 1.19 1.53 27.32
CA SER A 123 -0.21 1.93 27.12
C SER A 123 -0.92 2.32 28.40
N MET A 124 -0.59 1.74 29.56
CA MET A 124 -1.32 1.99 30.81
C MET A 124 -0.54 2.89 31.77
N VAL A 125 0.78 2.72 31.87
CA VAL A 125 1.58 3.38 32.92
C VAL A 125 2.25 4.66 32.42
N THR A 126 2.60 4.74 31.13
CA THR A 126 3.31 5.92 30.60
C THR A 126 2.37 6.90 29.89
N VAL A 127 1.91 6.54 28.69
CA VAL A 127 1.05 7.38 27.85
C VAL A 127 -0.41 7.23 28.25
N GLY A 128 -0.77 6.11 28.90
CA GLY A 128 -2.12 5.82 29.34
C GLY A 128 -2.71 6.90 30.22
N THR A 129 -2.02 7.25 31.31
CA THR A 129 -2.49 8.28 32.24
C THR A 129 -2.66 9.63 31.55
N ALA A 130 -1.67 10.10 30.80
CA ALA A 130 -1.79 11.37 30.09
C ALA A 130 -2.92 11.38 29.02
N ALA A 131 -3.15 10.25 28.35
CA ALA A 131 -4.24 10.12 27.37
C ALA A 131 -5.61 10.01 28.05
N THR A 132 -5.70 9.31 29.18
CA THR A 132 -6.91 9.22 30.00
C THR A 132 -7.27 10.57 30.62
N ASP A 133 -6.29 11.29 31.18
CA ASP A 133 -6.47 12.62 31.73
C ASP A 133 -6.90 13.59 30.63
N TRP A 134 -6.26 13.57 29.45
CA TRP A 134 -6.70 14.38 28.31
C TRP A 134 -8.12 14.03 27.84
N ALA A 135 -8.48 12.75 27.81
CA ALA A 135 -9.81 12.33 27.38
C ALA A 135 -10.88 12.76 28.41
N ASN A 136 -10.62 12.57 29.70
CA ASN A 136 -11.57 12.91 30.76
C ASN A 136 -11.72 14.42 30.90
N ASP A 137 -10.63 15.17 30.90
CA ASP A 137 -10.67 16.60 31.18
C ASP A 137 -10.91 17.42 29.90
N GLY A 138 -10.31 17.03 28.77
CA GLY A 138 -10.39 17.79 27.51
C GLY A 138 -11.48 17.36 26.53
N LEU A 139 -11.80 16.06 26.41
CA LEU A 139 -12.81 15.59 25.45
C LEU A 139 -14.21 15.49 26.07
N PHE A 140 -14.31 15.05 27.33
CA PHE A 140 -15.59 14.77 28.00
C PHE A 140 -15.87 15.62 29.26
N GLY A 141 -14.91 16.42 29.72
CA GLY A 141 -15.02 17.28 30.90
C GLY A 141 -15.38 18.72 30.52
N ASP A 142 -14.36 19.55 30.30
CA ASP A 142 -14.49 20.99 30.01
C ASP A 142 -15.00 21.28 28.58
N GLY A 143 -15.25 20.24 27.78
CA GLY A 143 -15.69 20.33 26.39
C GLY A 143 -14.54 20.39 25.38
N TRP A 144 -14.82 19.95 24.13
CA TRP A 144 -13.80 19.92 23.07
C TRP A 144 -13.42 21.32 22.59
N HIS A 145 -12.33 21.86 23.13
CA HIS A 145 -11.75 23.13 22.70
C HIS A 145 -10.44 22.92 21.92
N LEU A 146 -10.53 22.89 20.59
CA LEU A 146 -9.34 22.75 19.73
C LEU A 146 -8.43 23.98 19.88
N PHE A 147 -7.25 23.78 20.49
CA PHE A 147 -6.26 24.83 20.81
C PHE A 147 -6.78 25.97 21.71
N GLY A 148 -7.78 25.71 22.55
CA GLY A 148 -8.35 26.74 23.44
C GLY A 148 -9.14 27.83 22.71
N ILE A 149 -9.45 27.63 21.43
CA ILE A 149 -10.24 28.58 20.64
C ILE A 149 -11.69 28.51 21.14
N GLY A 150 -12.20 29.64 21.62
CA GLY A 150 -13.59 29.79 22.10
C GLY A 150 -13.83 29.32 23.53
N SER A 151 -12.80 28.91 24.30
CA SER A 151 -12.98 28.50 25.70
C SER A 151 -13.39 29.68 26.59
N ALA A 152 -12.77 30.85 26.41
CA ALA A 152 -13.13 32.07 27.17
C ALA A 152 -14.57 32.53 26.86
N ASP A 153 -14.96 32.53 25.59
CA ASP A 153 -16.33 32.91 25.19
C ASP A 153 -17.37 31.92 25.71
N TYR A 154 -17.04 30.61 25.76
CA TYR A 154 -17.90 29.58 26.33
C TYR A 154 -18.03 29.74 27.85
N GLU A 155 -16.92 29.93 28.56
CA GLU A 155 -16.90 30.11 30.01
C GLU A 155 -17.68 31.37 30.43
N ASP A 156 -17.49 32.50 29.72
CA ASP A 156 -18.24 33.74 29.94
C ASP A 156 -19.74 33.55 29.67
N ALA A 157 -20.11 32.88 28.56
CA ALA A 157 -21.51 32.66 28.20
C ALA A 157 -22.20 31.66 29.16
N SER A 158 -21.50 30.59 29.54
CA SER A 158 -22.00 29.58 30.48
C SER A 158 -22.15 30.18 31.88
N GLY A 159 -21.19 30.99 32.33
CA GLY A 159 -21.27 31.72 33.60
C GLY A 159 -22.43 32.71 33.61
N ALA A 160 -22.58 33.55 32.57
CA ALA A 160 -23.69 34.49 32.48
C ALA A 160 -25.06 33.80 32.41
N TYR A 161 -25.16 32.66 31.73
CA TYR A 161 -26.37 31.83 31.70
C TYR A 161 -26.69 31.26 33.09
N SER A 162 -25.69 30.70 33.78
CA SER A 162 -25.79 30.19 35.15
C SER A 162 -26.29 31.28 36.12
N ASP A 163 -25.63 32.44 36.13
CA ASP A 163 -25.99 33.55 37.03
C ASP A 163 -27.41 34.06 36.75
N ALA A 164 -27.79 34.17 35.47
CA ALA A 164 -29.14 34.56 35.08
C ALA A 164 -30.19 33.53 35.51
N LEU A 165 -29.88 32.23 35.35
CA LEU A 165 -30.76 31.14 35.76
C LEU A 165 -30.91 31.09 37.29
N GLU A 166 -29.83 31.29 38.04
CA GLU A 166 -29.87 31.36 39.51
C GLU A 166 -30.72 32.55 39.98
N ALA A 167 -30.54 33.73 39.37
CA ALA A 167 -31.33 34.91 39.69
C ALA A 167 -32.83 34.69 39.41
N VAL A 168 -33.17 34.04 38.30
CA VAL A 168 -34.55 33.67 37.96
C VAL A 168 -35.11 32.63 38.93
N ASN A 169 -34.33 31.60 39.26
CA ASN A 169 -34.70 30.53 40.18
C ASN A 169 -34.93 31.01 41.61
N GLY A 170 -34.40 32.19 41.97
CA GLY A 170 -34.77 32.89 43.21
C GLY A 170 -36.24 33.33 43.29
N PHE A 171 -36.94 33.42 42.15
CA PHE A 171 -38.36 33.84 42.07
C PHE A 171 -39.28 32.75 41.52
N VAL A 172 -38.83 32.03 40.50
CA VAL A 172 -39.60 30.95 39.84
C VAL A 172 -38.64 29.81 39.55
N THR A 173 -38.92 28.62 40.07
CA THR A 173 -38.10 27.43 39.79
C THR A 173 -38.28 26.98 38.35
N ILE A 174 -37.20 27.04 37.58
CA ILE A 174 -37.09 26.62 36.19
C ILE A 174 -35.91 25.67 36.06
N GLU A 175 -36.17 24.47 35.54
CA GLU A 175 -35.19 23.42 35.30
C GLU A 175 -35.10 23.13 33.80
N PRO A 176 -34.27 23.90 33.06
CA PRO A 176 -34.22 23.83 31.60
C PRO A 176 -33.68 22.50 31.06
N ASP A 177 -32.95 21.75 31.89
CA ASP A 177 -32.39 20.43 31.54
C ASP A 177 -33.32 19.25 31.87
N SER A 178 -34.52 19.52 32.41
CA SER A 178 -35.51 18.47 32.69
C SER A 178 -36.19 17.98 31.41
N GLU A 179 -36.50 16.68 31.33
CA GLU A 179 -37.19 16.09 30.17
C GLU A 179 -38.61 16.66 29.95
N ASP A 180 -39.19 17.27 30.99
CA ASP A 180 -40.53 17.88 30.98
C ASP A 180 -40.49 19.41 30.77
N PHE A 181 -39.34 19.99 30.42
CA PHE A 181 -39.20 21.42 30.24
C PHE A 181 -39.93 21.94 28.98
N GLU A 182 -40.94 22.78 29.19
CA GLU A 182 -41.69 23.45 28.12
C GLU A 182 -41.33 24.95 28.04
N PRO A 183 -40.53 25.39 27.04
CA PRO A 183 -40.00 26.75 26.98
C PRO A 183 -41.08 27.84 26.92
N GLY A 184 -42.19 27.55 26.25
CA GLY A 184 -43.31 28.49 26.12
C GLY A 184 -43.99 28.76 27.46
N THR A 185 -44.24 27.71 28.23
CA THR A 185 -44.86 27.80 29.57
C THR A 185 -43.92 28.44 30.58
N ALA A 186 -42.63 28.11 30.53
CA ALA A 186 -41.61 28.77 31.36
C ALA A 186 -41.57 30.28 31.11
N LEU A 187 -41.63 30.70 29.84
CA LEU A 187 -41.63 32.12 29.48
C LEU A 187 -42.91 32.86 29.92
N GLU A 188 -44.07 32.22 29.84
CA GLU A 188 -45.33 32.80 30.36
C GLU A 188 -45.26 32.99 31.88
N THR A 189 -44.72 32.00 32.60
CA THR A 189 -44.53 32.06 34.06
C THR A 189 -43.57 33.16 34.48
N LEU A 190 -42.56 33.46 33.65
CA LEU A 190 -41.64 34.58 33.89
C LEU A 190 -42.25 35.95 33.63
N LYS A 191 -43.31 36.04 32.81
CA LYS A 191 -43.96 37.30 32.42
C LYS A 191 -45.14 37.69 33.32
N SER A 192 -45.67 36.75 34.10
CA SER A 192 -46.78 36.94 35.04
C SER A 192 -46.34 37.56 36.36
#